data_AF-X1AKR3-F1
#
_entry.id   AF-X1AKR3-F1
#
_cell.length_a   1.000
_cell.length_b   1.000
_cell.length_c   1.000
_cell.angle_alpha   90.00
_cell.angle_beta   90.00
_cell.angle_gamma   90.00
#
_symmetry.space_group_name_H-M   'P 1'
#
loop_
_entity.id
_entity.type
_entity.pdbx_description
1 polymer ?
#
loop_
_entity_poly.entity_id
_entity_poly.type
_entity_poly.pdbx_seq_one_letter_code
_entity_poly.pdbx_strand_id
1 'polypeptide(L)' 'MNIRAYLESGGSICLSCGSKNIEGGKIDWDSMSREVDCKDCGAGWWDIHKLVGVEER' A
#
# COMPACT_ATOMS: atom_id res chain seq x y z
N MET A 1 -10.83 1.72 -8.94
CA MET A 1 -9.54 1.50 -8.26
C MET A 1 -8.49 1.16 -9.30
N ASN A 2 -7.36 1.85 -9.34
CA ASN A 2 -6.28 1.64 -10.31
C ASN A 2 -5.09 0.94 -9.66
N ILE A 3 -5.21 -0.38 -9.50
CA ILE A 3 -4.21 -1.25 -8.85
C ILE A 3 -2.87 -1.18 -9.60
N ARG A 4 -2.90 -1.13 -10.93
CA ARG A 4 -1.69 -1.04 -11.75
C ARG A 4 -0.89 0.22 -11.45
N ALA A 5 -1.54 1.38 -11.43
CA ALA A 5 -0.86 2.64 -11.13
C ALA A 5 -0.30 2.67 -9.69
N TYR A 6 -1.01 2.07 -8.73
CA TYR A 6 -0.50 1.90 -7.36
C TYR A 6 0.80 1.09 -7.33
N LEU A 7 0.80 -0.09 -7.95
CA LEU A 7 1.96 -0.97 -8.00
C LEU A 7 3.13 -0.33 -8.76
N GLU A 8 2.88 0.29 -9.91
CA GLU A 8 3.90 1.00 -10.69
C GLU A 8 4.49 2.21 -9.94
N SER A 9 3.72 2.82 -9.03
CA SER A 9 4.19 3.91 -8.16
C SER A 9 4.98 3.44 -6.93
N GLY A 10 5.12 2.13 -6.73
CA GLY A 10 5.70 1.56 -5.50
C GLY A 10 4.80 1.77 -4.26
N GLY A 11 3.49 1.85 -4.45
CA GLY A 11 2.52 2.03 -3.37
C GLY A 11 2.41 3.46 -2.82
N SER A 12 2.64 4.48 -3.66
CA SER A 12 2.75 5.88 -3.22
C SER A 12 1.57 6.78 -3.64
N ILE A 13 0.52 6.22 -4.24
CA ILE A 13 -0.68 6.96 -4.67
C ILE A 13 -1.96 6.28 -4.21
N CYS A 14 -3.08 6.99 -4.19
CA CYS A 14 -4.38 6.43 -3.87
C CYS A 14 -4.93 5.62 -5.05
N LEU A 15 -5.44 4.42 -4.76
CA LEU A 15 -6.13 3.56 -5.73
C LEU A 15 -7.36 4.21 -6.37
N SER A 16 -8.02 5.15 -5.69
CA SER A 16 -9.27 5.76 -6.12
C SER A 16 -9.09 7.11 -6.80
N CYS A 17 -8.36 8.05 -6.18
CA CYS A 17 -8.24 9.43 -6.68
C CYS A 17 -6.83 9.79 -7.21
N GLY A 18 -5.84 8.90 -7.07
CA GLY A 18 -4.45 9.17 -7.49
C GLY A 18 -3.68 10.17 -6.61
N SER A 19 -4.26 10.66 -5.52
CA SER A 19 -3.56 11.52 -4.56
C SER A 19 -2.39 10.80 -3.88
N LYS A 20 -1.36 11.53 -3.48
CA LYS A 20 -0.25 11.04 -2.66
C LYS A 20 -0.50 11.16 -1.16
N ASN A 21 -1.62 11.78 -0.76
CA ASN A 21 -1.99 11.96 0.64
C ASN A 21 -2.62 10.66 1.20
N ILE A 22 -1.77 9.65 1.34
CA ILE A 22 -2.12 8.33 1.87
C ILE A 22 -1.35 8.08 3.16
N GLU A 23 -1.98 7.40 4.11
CA GLU A 23 -1.38 7.00 5.37
C GLU A 23 -1.49 5.48 5.51
N GLY A 24 -0.37 4.83 5.86
CA GLY A 24 -0.34 3.40 6.11
C GLY A 24 -0.19 3.11 7.60
N GLY A 25 -1.01 2.20 8.12
CA GLY A 25 -0.90 1.67 9.48
C GLY A 25 0.31 0.78 9.70
N LYS A 26 0.43 0.16 10.88
CA LYS A 26 1.51 -0.82 11.15
C LYS A 26 1.35 -2.05 10.24
N ILE A 27 2.48 -2.66 9.87
CA ILE A 27 2.47 -3.98 9.23
C ILE A 27 2.09 -5.02 10.27
N ASP A 28 1.05 -5.78 9.97
CA ASP A 28 0.74 -7.06 10.60
C ASP A 28 1.66 -8.12 9.95
N TRP A 29 2.57 -8.67 10.75
CA TRP A 29 3.55 -9.65 10.31
C TRP A 29 2.97 -11.05 10.14
N ASP A 30 1.82 -11.36 10.76
CA ASP A 30 1.16 -12.66 10.60
C ASP A 30 0.49 -12.74 9.22
N SER A 31 -0.19 -11.66 8.82
CA SER A 31 -0.81 -11.54 7.49
C SER A 31 0.08 -10.94 6.43
N MET A 32 1.27 -10.44 6.80
CA MET A 32 2.16 -9.63 5.96
C MET A 32 1.41 -8.48 5.26
N SER A 33 0.46 -7.86 5.94
CA SER A 33 -0.39 -6.82 5.38
C SER A 33 -0.45 -5.57 6.24
N ARG A 34 -0.86 -4.45 5.66
CA ARG A 34 -1.15 -3.21 6.41
C ARG A 34 -2.38 -2.52 5.84
N GLU A 35 -3.15 -1.89 6.70
CA GLU A 35 -4.24 -1.02 6.28
C GLU A 35 -3.64 0.29 5.74
N VAL A 36 -4.19 0.77 4.62
CA VAL A 36 -3.81 2.04 4.00
C VAL A 36 -5.09 2.83 3.70
N ASP A 37 -5.08 4.09 4.05
CA ASP A 37 -6.19 5.01 3.82
C ASP A 37 -5.73 6.27 3.07
N CYS A 38 -6.62 6.83 2.26
CA CYS A 38 -6.40 8.10 1.59
C CYS A 38 -7.15 9.23 2.30
N LYS A 39 -6.42 10.23 2.77
CA LYS A 39 -6.99 11.37 3.50
C LYS A 39 -7.81 12.33 2.63
N ASP A 40 -7.62 12.30 1.31
CA ASP A 40 -8.32 13.22 0.39
C ASP A 40 -9.67 12.66 -0.08
N CYS A 41 -9.79 11.35 -0.31
CA CYS A 41 -11.03 10.74 -0.83
C CYS A 41 -11.67 9.71 0.09
N GLY A 42 -11.03 9.37 1.21
CA GLY A 42 -11.54 8.42 2.20
C GLY A 42 -11.49 6.95 1.79
N ALA A 43 -10.91 6.62 0.63
CA ALA A 43 -10.76 5.22 0.21
C ALA A 43 -9.74 4.50 1.10
N GLY A 44 -10.06 3.26 1.51
CA GLY A 44 -9.18 2.38 2.27
C GLY A 44 -8.95 1.05 1.55
N TRP A 45 -7.77 0.46 1.75
CA TRP A 45 -7.40 -0.85 1.23
C TRP A 45 -6.35 -1.53 2.11
N TRP A 46 -6.18 -2.83 1.91
CA TRP A 46 -5.08 -3.59 2.48
C TRP A 46 -3.94 -3.66 1.47
N ASP A 47 -2.76 -3.20 1.88
CA ASP A 47 -1.53 -3.45 1.16
C ASP A 47 -0.94 -4.79 1.62
N ILE A 48 -0.54 -5.64 0.68
CA ILE A 48 -0.17 -7.04 0.94
C ILE A 48 1.26 -7.24 0.48
N HIS A 49 2.13 -7.60 1.41
CA HIS A 49 3.52 -7.92 1.17
C HIS A 49 3.75 -9.43 1.16
N LYS A 50 4.81 -9.84 0.48
CA LYS A 50 5.31 -11.21 0.50
C LYS A 50 6.83 -11.16 0.69
N LEU A 51 7.35 -12.03 1.53
CA LEU A 51 8.80 -12.27 1.57
C LEU A 51 9.22 -12.91 0.26
N VAL A 52 9.98 -12.17 -0.56
CA VAL A 52 10.40 -12.62 -1.90
C VAL A 52 11.87 -13.02 -1.98
N GLY A 53 12.66 -12.77 -0.94
CA GLY A 53 14.09 -13.10 -0.93
C GLY A 53 14.82 -12.64 0.33
N VAL A 54 16.12 -12.89 0.34
CA VAL A 54 17.08 -12.47 1.37
C VAL A 54 18.42 -12.17 0.68
N GLU A 55 19.14 -11.14 1.13
CA GLU A 55 20.47 -10.79 0.66
C GLU A 55 21.44 -10.79 1.85
N GLU A 56 22.59 -11.47 1.68
CA GLU A 56 23.68 -11.47 2.67
C GLU A 56 24.59 -10.27 2.43
N ARG A 57 25.06 -9.62 3.51
CA ARG A 57 25.79 -8.35 3.47
C ARG A 57 27.30 -8.52 3.33
#